data_AF-F1SI05-F1
#
_entry.id   AF-F1SI05-F1
#
_cell.length_a   1.000
_cell.length_b   1.000
_cell.length_c   1.000
_cell.angle_alpha   90.00
_cell.angle_beta   90.00
_cell.angle_gamma   90.00
#
_symmetry.space_group_name_H-M   'P 1'
#
loop_
_entity.id
_entity.type
_entity.pdbx_description
1 polymer ?
#
loop_
_entity_poly.entity_id
_entity_poly.type
_entity_poly.pdbx_seq_one_letter_code
_entity_poly.pdbx_strand_id
1 'polypeptide(L)'
;MAALGRQVFQWHRLTPVTGTVVAGHTPQLGEQKRMVAFLLRKLTTVSDGGGLEEPSFVEPGKRVQEPEHRTGLTRCLLEKQRTAVEPETVVRSLRDLGFSDVHAHELLRLQPGTRPQQLLDIISELMLLGLNPEPVCVALKRSPQLLDLPVMQMKKRSSYLRKLGLGEGRLKRVLQCCPEIFTMRQRDLESIVGVLRERCLFTVKQVTEVLHRCPHVLREDPAELEYKFQYAYFRMGLRPADVVRTDFLQYPMAKIKQRHVFLERLGRYQTPDKKGQTQVPNPLLKGILRVSEAEFLARTACASAEEFEVFKKLLAREEEETEERGAADDSRAGEEGEEDEAGEEGGRRGSGSRDGRTGGQEPRETEAEFHFLTAFGNCILDLLGLFFILELVFEE
;
A
#
# COMPACT_ATOMS: atom_id res chain seq x y z
N MET A 1 20.97 60.54 28.76
CA MET A 1 22.20 60.02 28.12
C MET A 1 21.83 58.81 27.28
N ALA A 2 22.48 58.69 26.12
CA ALA A 2 22.43 57.60 25.13
C ALA A 2 21.26 57.62 24.12
N ALA A 3 21.48 58.41 23.07
CA ALA A 3 21.04 58.14 21.71
C ALA A 3 22.06 57.23 20.99
N LEU A 4 21.69 56.80 19.76
CA LEU A 4 22.45 56.09 18.69
C LEU A 4 21.82 54.70 18.42
N GLY A 5 21.48 54.31 17.20
CA GLY A 5 21.62 54.93 15.90
C GLY A 5 21.11 53.92 14.86
N ARG A 6 20.28 54.38 13.93
CA ARG A 6 19.75 53.60 12.81
C ARG A 6 20.86 53.33 11.79
N GLN A 7 20.91 52.14 11.22
CA GLN A 7 21.56 51.91 9.92
C GLN A 7 20.56 51.33 8.94
N VAL A 8 20.41 52.07 7.84
CA VAL A 8 19.62 51.80 6.65
C VAL A 8 20.62 51.30 5.61
N PHE A 9 20.39 50.13 5.03
CA PHE A 9 21.12 49.70 3.83
C PHE A 9 20.31 50.08 2.60
N GLN A 10 20.80 51.10 1.88
CA GLN A 10 20.41 51.40 0.51
C GLN A 10 20.99 50.33 -0.41
N TRP A 11 20.15 49.73 -1.27
CA TRP A 11 20.59 49.16 -2.52
C TRP A 11 19.77 49.75 -3.67
N HIS A 12 20.48 50.00 -4.75
CA HIS A 12 20.12 50.92 -5.81
C HIS A 12 19.00 50.38 -6.72
N ARG A 13 18.19 51.33 -7.20
CA ARG A 13 17.23 51.20 -8.31
C ARG A 13 17.83 50.43 -9.48
N LEU A 14 17.12 49.39 -9.93
CA LEU A 14 17.08 48.96 -11.32
C LEU A 14 15.61 48.80 -11.72
N THR A 15 15.19 49.65 -12.66
CA THR A 15 13.87 49.63 -13.29
C THR A 15 13.81 48.56 -14.39
N PRO A 16 12.75 47.73 -14.48
CA PRO A 16 12.45 47.01 -15.71
C PRO A 16 11.68 47.93 -16.66
N VAL A 17 12.21 48.07 -17.86
CA VAL A 17 11.57 48.76 -18.98
C VAL A 17 10.37 47.96 -19.46
N THR A 18 9.24 48.64 -19.55
CA THR A 18 8.00 48.21 -20.22
C THR A 18 8.23 47.81 -21.67
N GLY A 19 7.89 46.57 -22.02
CA GLY A 19 7.78 46.09 -23.39
C GLY A 19 6.36 45.61 -23.66
N THR A 20 5.52 46.48 -24.19
CA THR A 20 4.21 46.17 -24.79
C THR A 20 4.40 45.53 -26.16
N VAL A 21 3.85 44.34 -26.39
CA VAL A 21 3.49 43.87 -27.74
C VAL A 21 2.04 43.41 -27.72
N VAL A 22 1.29 43.99 -28.67
CA VAL A 22 -0.15 43.87 -28.87
C VAL A 22 -0.51 42.59 -29.63
N ALA A 23 -1.70 42.11 -29.30
CA ALA A 23 -2.52 41.04 -29.83
C ALA A 23 -2.43 40.66 -31.33
N GLY A 24 -2.68 39.37 -31.59
CA GLY A 24 -3.16 38.83 -32.86
C GLY A 24 -4.04 37.59 -32.62
N HIS A 25 -5.26 37.62 -33.14
CA HIS A 25 -6.36 36.67 -32.92
C HIS A 25 -6.19 35.28 -33.60
N THR A 26 -6.97 34.32 -33.08
CA THR A 26 -7.25 32.91 -33.47
C THR A 26 -7.73 32.71 -34.93
N PRO A 27 -7.74 31.47 -35.51
CA PRO A 27 -8.87 30.52 -35.33
C PRO A 27 -8.52 29.00 -35.31
N GLN A 28 -9.55 28.21 -34.99
CA GLN A 28 -9.63 26.75 -34.77
C GLN A 28 -9.28 25.83 -35.95
N LEU A 29 -8.81 24.61 -35.66
CA LEU A 29 -9.13 23.31 -36.30
C LEU A 29 -8.39 22.21 -35.48
N GLY A 30 -9.01 21.19 -34.87
CA GLY A 30 -9.67 20.06 -35.50
C GLY A 30 -8.71 18.85 -35.60
N GLU A 31 -9.14 17.70 -35.05
CA GLU A 31 -8.56 16.34 -35.20
C GLU A 31 -7.36 15.95 -34.32
N GLN A 32 -7.03 14.69 -34.06
CA GLN A 32 -7.75 13.45 -33.73
C GLN A 32 -6.65 12.42 -33.41
N LYS A 33 -6.81 11.63 -32.34
CA LYS A 33 -6.14 10.33 -32.06
C LYS A 33 -4.60 10.26 -32.01
N ARG A 34 -4.08 9.85 -30.85
CA ARG A 34 -3.15 8.70 -30.80
C ARG A 34 -3.17 7.99 -29.45
N MET A 35 -3.83 6.83 -29.42
CA MET A 35 -3.65 5.80 -28.40
C MET A 35 -2.28 5.15 -28.61
N VAL A 36 -1.48 5.04 -27.55
CA VAL A 36 -0.25 4.22 -27.54
C VAL A 36 -0.54 2.97 -26.71
N ALA A 37 -0.75 1.86 -27.41
CA ALA A 37 -0.77 0.52 -26.83
C ALA A 37 0.63 -0.07 -26.97
N PHE A 38 1.28 -0.43 -25.85
CA PHE A 38 2.50 -1.24 -25.90
C PHE A 38 2.18 -2.68 -25.52
N LEU A 39 2.48 -3.57 -26.46
CA LEU A 39 2.13 -4.99 -26.48
C LEU A 39 3.03 -5.80 -25.55
N LEU A 40 2.40 -6.62 -24.71
CA LEU A 40 2.99 -7.76 -24.02
C LEU A 40 3.38 -8.85 -25.04
N ARG A 41 4.68 -9.04 -25.25
CA ARG A 41 5.21 -10.13 -26.09
C ARG A 41 5.35 -11.40 -25.25
N LYS A 42 4.47 -12.37 -25.51
CA LYS A 42 4.57 -13.76 -25.05
C LYS A 42 5.75 -14.45 -25.76
N LEU A 43 6.55 -15.18 -25.00
CA LEU A 43 7.55 -16.14 -25.50
C LEU A 43 6.92 -17.53 -25.48
N THR A 44 6.84 -18.19 -26.63
CA THR A 44 6.70 -19.64 -26.74
C THR A 44 7.64 -20.15 -27.81
N THR A 45 8.42 -21.14 -27.41
CA THR A 45 9.52 -21.80 -28.11
C THR A 45 9.03 -22.74 -29.21
N VAL A 46 9.73 -22.70 -30.34
CA VAL A 46 9.69 -23.68 -31.45
C VAL A 46 10.64 -24.82 -31.14
N SER A 47 10.22 -26.06 -31.43
CA SER A 47 11.12 -27.12 -31.88
C SER A 47 10.32 -28.05 -32.79
N ASP A 48 10.71 -28.08 -34.05
CA ASP A 48 10.26 -28.99 -35.10
C ASP A 48 11.33 -30.07 -35.32
N GLY A 49 10.94 -31.25 -35.80
CA GLY A 49 11.89 -32.31 -36.13
C GLY A 49 11.34 -33.72 -36.30
N GLY A 50 10.50 -33.93 -37.32
CA GLY A 50 10.62 -35.03 -38.29
C GLY A 50 10.24 -36.48 -37.91
N GLY A 51 9.52 -37.15 -38.82
CA GLY A 51 9.49 -38.62 -38.90
C GLY A 51 8.22 -39.21 -39.51
N LEU A 52 8.31 -39.56 -40.79
CA LEU A 52 7.32 -40.28 -41.62
C LEU A 52 6.94 -41.65 -41.04
N GLU A 53 5.66 -42.05 -41.18
CA GLU A 53 5.20 -43.30 -41.81
C GLU A 53 3.69 -43.55 -41.53
N GLU A 54 2.87 -43.38 -42.57
CA GLU A 54 1.65 -44.16 -42.81
C GLU A 54 2.07 -45.52 -43.43
N PRO A 55 1.26 -46.61 -43.43
CA PRO A 55 -0.17 -46.55 -43.76
C PRO A 55 -1.10 -47.61 -43.14
N SER A 56 -2.38 -47.40 -43.44
CA SER A 56 -3.34 -48.37 -43.99
C SER A 56 -4.58 -48.68 -43.15
N PHE A 57 -5.67 -48.29 -43.78
CA PHE A 57 -7.06 -48.50 -43.45
C PHE A 57 -7.51 -49.77 -44.20
N VAL A 58 -8.09 -50.75 -43.51
CA VAL A 58 -8.85 -51.85 -44.13
C VAL A 58 -10.11 -52.13 -43.30
N GLU A 59 -11.22 -52.28 -44.02
CA GLU A 59 -12.62 -52.44 -43.61
C GLU A 59 -12.97 -53.68 -42.75
N PRO A 60 -14.19 -53.73 -42.16
CA PRO A 60 -14.60 -54.68 -41.15
C PRO A 60 -15.35 -55.91 -41.70
N GLY A 61 -15.13 -57.08 -41.08
CA GLY A 61 -15.84 -58.32 -41.37
C GLY A 61 -16.36 -59.01 -40.10
N LYS A 62 -17.69 -59.16 -40.00
CA LYS A 62 -18.42 -59.89 -38.96
C LYS A 62 -18.03 -61.39 -38.89
N ARG A 63 -17.92 -61.95 -37.68
CA ARG A 63 -18.68 -63.16 -37.24
C ARG A 63 -18.41 -63.52 -35.76
N VAL A 64 -19.52 -63.54 -35.02
CA VAL A 64 -19.94 -64.46 -33.94
C VAL A 64 -18.91 -65.48 -33.42
N GLN A 65 -18.61 -65.42 -32.11
CA GLN A 65 -18.75 -66.53 -31.15
C GLN A 65 -18.38 -66.09 -29.72
N GLU A 66 -19.28 -66.34 -28.77
CA GLU A 66 -19.00 -66.49 -27.34
C GLU A 66 -18.00 -67.65 -27.13
N PRO A 67 -17.18 -67.61 -26.06
CA PRO A 67 -17.61 -68.32 -24.85
C PRO A 67 -17.30 -67.59 -23.53
N GLU A 68 -18.18 -67.85 -22.57
CA GLU A 68 -17.99 -67.58 -21.15
C GLU A 68 -16.72 -68.26 -20.62
N HIS A 69 -15.85 -67.54 -19.91
CA HIS A 69 -15.07 -68.12 -18.80
C HIS A 69 -14.61 -67.01 -17.83
N ARG A 70 -15.33 -66.93 -16.71
CA ARG A 70 -14.83 -66.89 -15.33
C ARG A 70 -13.44 -66.26 -15.08
N THR A 71 -13.44 -65.32 -14.12
CA THR A 71 -12.35 -64.94 -13.20
C THR A 71 -11.82 -63.52 -13.41
N GLY A 72 -12.39 -62.58 -12.65
CA GLY A 72 -11.86 -61.22 -12.51
C GLY A 72 -12.47 -60.44 -11.34
N LEU A 73 -13.07 -61.13 -10.36
CA LEU A 73 -13.49 -60.56 -9.07
C LEU A 73 -12.26 -60.31 -8.18
N THR A 74 -11.35 -59.45 -8.60
CA THR A 74 -10.17 -59.09 -7.77
C THR A 74 -9.52 -57.75 -8.15
N ARG A 75 -10.23 -56.86 -8.85
CA ARG A 75 -9.73 -55.49 -9.12
C ARG A 75 -10.68 -54.37 -8.67
N CYS A 76 -11.46 -54.63 -7.61
CA CYS A 76 -12.31 -53.61 -6.98
C CYS A 76 -12.14 -53.54 -5.44
N LEU A 77 -11.14 -54.22 -4.87
CA LEU A 77 -10.87 -54.22 -3.42
C LEU A 77 -9.46 -53.74 -3.07
N LEU A 78 -8.86 -52.90 -3.91
CA LEU A 78 -7.59 -52.26 -3.58
C LEU A 78 -7.52 -50.80 -4.02
N GLU A 79 -8.64 -50.07 -3.97
CA GLU A 79 -8.59 -48.64 -3.66
C GLU A 79 -8.54 -48.47 -2.14
N LYS A 80 -7.33 -48.78 -1.66
CA LYS A 80 -6.61 -48.08 -0.60
C LYS A 80 -7.42 -46.92 0.02
N GLN A 81 -8.02 -47.25 1.17
CA GLN A 81 -8.43 -46.36 2.25
C GLN A 81 -7.83 -44.94 2.15
N ARG A 82 -8.57 -44.03 1.53
CA ARG A 82 -8.66 -42.66 2.01
C ARG A 82 -10.04 -42.57 2.62
N THR A 83 -10.11 -42.75 3.93
CA THR A 83 -11.33 -42.63 4.71
C THR A 83 -11.98 -41.30 4.35
N ALA A 84 -13.10 -41.33 3.62
CA ALA A 84 -13.92 -40.15 3.43
C ALA A 84 -14.33 -39.70 4.84
N VAL A 85 -13.93 -38.51 5.25
CA VAL A 85 -14.35 -37.98 6.54
C VAL A 85 -15.84 -37.74 6.42
N GLU A 86 -16.64 -38.59 7.08
CA GLU A 86 -18.09 -38.47 7.11
C GLU A 86 -18.48 -37.06 7.58
N PRO A 87 -19.42 -36.36 6.90
CA PRO A 87 -19.84 -35.01 7.26
C PRO A 87 -20.22 -34.85 8.72
N GLU A 88 -20.78 -35.89 9.35
CA GLU A 88 -21.11 -35.90 10.77
C GLU A 88 -19.88 -35.76 11.68
N THR A 89 -18.75 -36.34 11.29
CA THR A 89 -17.49 -36.23 12.04
C THR A 89 -16.98 -34.79 12.02
N VAL A 90 -17.14 -34.10 10.88
CA VAL A 90 -16.81 -32.68 10.76
C VAL A 90 -17.72 -31.80 11.63
N VAL A 91 -19.02 -32.07 11.66
CA VAL A 91 -19.95 -31.35 12.53
C VAL A 91 -19.57 -31.52 14.01
N ARG A 92 -19.22 -32.74 14.45
CA ARG A 92 -18.74 -32.99 15.81
C ARG A 92 -17.47 -32.19 16.12
N SER A 93 -16.47 -32.24 15.23
CA SER A 93 -15.23 -31.46 15.43
C SER A 93 -15.47 -29.95 15.46
N LEU A 94 -16.36 -29.42 14.63
CA LEU A 94 -16.74 -28.00 14.67
C LEU A 94 -17.43 -27.65 16.00
N ARG A 95 -18.29 -28.54 16.51
CA ARG A 95 -18.90 -28.36 17.83
C ARG A 95 -17.86 -28.34 18.94
N ASP A 96 -16.86 -29.23 18.90
CA ASP A 96 -15.75 -29.26 19.85
C ASP A 96 -14.89 -27.98 19.81
N LEU A 97 -14.80 -27.34 18.64
CA LEU A 97 -14.18 -26.03 18.45
C LEU A 97 -15.06 -24.85 18.90
N GLY A 98 -16.28 -25.11 19.40
CA GLY A 98 -17.21 -24.11 19.93
C GLY A 98 -18.19 -23.52 18.90
N PHE A 99 -18.33 -24.12 17.72
CA PHE A 99 -19.35 -23.72 16.75
C PHE A 99 -20.73 -24.27 17.15
N SER A 100 -21.78 -23.50 16.88
CA SER A 100 -23.16 -23.99 17.00
C SER A 100 -23.48 -24.96 15.86
N ASP A 101 -24.47 -25.84 16.06
CA ASP A 101 -24.92 -26.75 15.01
C ASP A 101 -25.37 -25.99 13.76
N VAL A 102 -26.03 -24.84 13.94
CA VAL A 102 -26.45 -23.97 12.81
C VAL A 102 -25.24 -23.51 12.01
N HIS A 103 -24.20 -22.99 12.69
CA HIS A 103 -22.98 -22.53 12.02
C HIS A 103 -22.19 -23.66 11.37
N ALA A 104 -22.11 -24.84 12.00
CA ALA A 104 -21.44 -26.00 11.44
C ALA A 104 -22.09 -26.45 10.12
N HIS A 105 -23.42 -26.55 10.09
CA HIS A 105 -24.15 -26.92 8.87
C HIS A 105 -24.07 -25.82 7.80
N GLU A 106 -24.06 -24.55 8.20
CA GLU A 106 -23.92 -23.45 7.26
C GLU A 106 -22.53 -23.41 6.61
N LEU A 107 -21.46 -23.64 7.37
CA LEU A 107 -20.09 -23.75 6.84
C LEU A 107 -19.95 -24.90 5.84
N LEU A 108 -20.59 -26.05 6.10
CA LEU A 108 -20.63 -27.17 5.15
C LEU A 108 -21.35 -26.81 3.85
N ARG A 109 -22.34 -25.90 3.87
CA ARG A 109 -23.06 -25.42 2.68
C ARG A 109 -22.26 -24.43 1.84
N LEU A 110 -21.29 -23.72 2.42
CA LEU A 110 -20.47 -22.76 1.69
C LEU A 110 -19.61 -23.40 0.59
N GLN A 111 -19.38 -24.71 0.69
CA GLN A 111 -18.56 -25.45 -0.26
C GLN A 111 -19.11 -26.88 -0.46
N PRO A 112 -20.14 -27.05 -1.30
CA PRO A 112 -20.58 -28.37 -1.73
C PRO A 112 -19.55 -28.95 -2.72
N GLY A 113 -18.47 -29.55 -2.20
CA GLY A 113 -17.47 -30.25 -3.04
C GLY A 113 -16.03 -30.29 -2.52
N THR A 114 -15.62 -29.45 -1.57
CA THR A 114 -14.29 -29.60 -0.95
C THR A 114 -14.26 -30.78 0.02
N ARG A 115 -13.07 -31.37 0.18
CA ARG A 115 -12.81 -32.43 1.15
C ARG A 115 -13.16 -31.89 2.55
N PRO A 116 -14.11 -32.48 3.30
CA PRO A 116 -14.54 -31.96 4.62
C PRO A 116 -13.38 -31.70 5.61
N GLN A 117 -12.29 -32.46 5.48
CA GLN A 117 -11.06 -32.24 6.24
C GLN A 117 -10.37 -30.90 5.93
N GLN A 118 -10.37 -30.45 4.68
CA GLN A 118 -9.76 -29.17 4.30
C GLN A 118 -10.49 -27.99 4.95
N LEU A 119 -11.82 -28.04 5.00
CA LEU A 119 -12.64 -27.06 5.73
C LEU A 119 -12.21 -26.99 7.22
N LEU A 120 -12.12 -28.14 7.89
CA LEU A 120 -11.67 -28.23 9.28
C LEU A 120 -10.26 -27.68 9.47
N ASP A 121 -9.33 -28.03 8.59
CA ASP A 121 -7.94 -27.61 8.68
C ASP A 121 -7.84 -26.07 8.55
N ILE A 122 -8.53 -25.47 7.58
CA ILE A 122 -8.54 -24.00 7.40
C ILE A 122 -9.19 -23.31 8.60
N ILE A 123 -10.33 -23.81 9.10
CA ILE A 123 -10.99 -23.28 10.30
C ILE A 123 -10.07 -23.37 11.51
N SER A 124 -9.39 -24.50 11.69
CA SER A 124 -8.45 -24.70 12.79
C SER A 124 -7.31 -23.69 12.75
N GLU A 125 -6.75 -23.41 11.57
CA GLU A 125 -5.72 -22.37 11.41
C GLU A 125 -6.23 -20.96 11.76
N LEU A 126 -7.46 -20.62 11.35
CA LEU A 126 -8.08 -19.34 11.71
C LEU A 126 -8.31 -19.23 13.22
N MET A 127 -8.78 -20.30 13.87
CA MET A 127 -8.95 -20.36 15.32
C MET A 127 -7.60 -20.25 16.06
N LEU A 128 -6.52 -20.84 15.53
CA LEU A 128 -5.15 -20.72 16.06
C LEU A 128 -4.54 -19.32 15.91
N LEU A 129 -5.17 -18.43 15.14
CA LEU A 129 -4.87 -16.99 15.10
C LEU A 129 -5.67 -16.22 16.16
N GLY A 130 -6.42 -16.92 17.02
CA GLY A 130 -7.21 -16.36 18.11
C GLY A 130 -8.57 -15.82 17.67
N LEU A 131 -9.06 -16.22 16.49
CA LEU A 131 -10.42 -15.88 16.08
C LEU A 131 -11.42 -16.78 16.80
N ASN A 132 -12.56 -16.19 17.20
CA ASN A 132 -13.67 -16.95 17.75
C ASN A 132 -14.54 -17.55 16.61
N PRO A 133 -15.36 -18.57 16.89
CA PRO A 133 -16.17 -19.26 15.88
C PRO A 133 -17.06 -18.33 15.05
N GLU A 134 -17.68 -17.34 15.69
CA GLU A 134 -18.58 -16.39 15.03
C GLU A 134 -17.83 -15.50 13.99
N PRO A 135 -16.74 -14.79 14.34
CA PRO A 135 -15.88 -14.12 13.37
C PRO A 135 -15.38 -15.02 12.22
N VAL A 136 -15.06 -16.29 12.49
CA VAL A 136 -14.63 -17.24 11.45
C VAL A 136 -15.76 -17.49 10.47
N CYS A 137 -16.99 -17.74 10.95
CA CYS A 137 -18.16 -17.91 10.09
C CYS A 137 -18.38 -16.68 9.20
N VAL A 138 -18.38 -15.48 9.79
CA VAL A 138 -18.59 -14.23 9.05
C VAL A 138 -17.51 -14.03 7.99
N ALA A 139 -16.25 -14.30 8.32
CA ALA A 139 -15.12 -14.17 7.39
C ALA A 139 -15.25 -15.15 6.22
N LEU A 140 -15.53 -16.43 6.49
CA LEU A 140 -15.65 -17.46 5.46
C LEU A 140 -16.89 -17.29 4.57
N LYS A 141 -18.01 -16.80 5.10
CA LYS A 141 -19.19 -16.43 4.30
C LYS A 141 -18.89 -15.29 3.33
N ARG A 142 -18.14 -14.27 3.80
CA ARG A 142 -17.73 -13.14 2.96
C ARG A 142 -16.62 -13.48 1.98
N SER A 143 -15.82 -14.49 2.30
CA SER A 143 -14.63 -14.86 1.53
C SER A 143 -14.47 -16.37 1.44
N PRO A 144 -15.39 -17.07 0.74
CA PRO A 144 -15.39 -18.52 0.63
C PRO A 144 -14.15 -19.06 -0.09
N GLN A 145 -13.48 -18.23 -0.90
CA GLN A 145 -12.22 -18.57 -1.57
C GLN A 145 -11.07 -18.89 -0.62
N LEU A 146 -11.17 -18.51 0.67
CA LEU A 146 -10.20 -18.93 1.69
C LEU A 146 -10.19 -20.45 1.89
N LEU A 147 -11.31 -21.11 1.62
CA LEU A 147 -11.44 -22.57 1.75
C LEU A 147 -10.74 -23.31 0.60
N ASP A 148 -10.51 -22.64 -0.53
CA ASP A 148 -9.81 -23.22 -1.68
C ASP A 148 -8.28 -23.21 -1.52
N LEU A 149 -7.78 -22.49 -0.50
CA LEU A 149 -6.35 -22.39 -0.25
C LEU A 149 -5.76 -23.74 0.19
N PRO A 150 -4.57 -24.11 -0.32
CA PRO A 150 -3.81 -25.22 0.23
C PRO A 150 -3.54 -25.01 1.72
N VAL A 151 -3.83 -26.01 2.55
CA VAL A 151 -3.64 -25.95 4.02
C VAL A 151 -2.21 -25.54 4.41
N MET A 152 -1.20 -25.98 3.64
CA MET A 152 0.20 -25.58 3.89
C MET A 152 0.48 -24.10 3.63
N GLN A 153 -0.17 -23.51 2.62
CA GLN A 153 -0.09 -22.08 2.37
C GLN A 153 -0.76 -21.30 3.51
N MET A 154 -1.94 -21.76 3.95
CA MET A 154 -2.65 -21.20 5.09
C MET A 154 -1.79 -21.21 6.36
N LYS A 155 -1.17 -22.36 6.69
CA LYS A 155 -0.24 -22.52 7.83
C LYS A 155 0.95 -21.58 7.75
N LYS A 156 1.63 -21.54 6.60
CA LYS A 156 2.80 -20.68 6.39
C LYS A 156 2.44 -19.21 6.58
N ARG A 157 1.33 -18.76 5.99
CA ARG A 157 0.85 -17.39 6.11
C ARG A 157 0.41 -17.08 7.54
N SER A 158 -0.31 -17.98 8.21
CA SER A 158 -0.72 -17.83 9.62
C SER A 158 0.49 -17.67 10.55
N SER A 159 1.55 -18.47 10.35
CA SER A 159 2.81 -18.34 11.09
C SER A 159 3.45 -16.95 10.88
N TYR A 160 3.47 -16.46 9.63
CA TYR A 160 3.98 -15.12 9.33
C TYR A 160 3.14 -14.01 9.99
N LEU A 161 1.82 -14.09 9.92
CA LEU A 161 0.92 -13.12 10.55
C LEU A 161 1.09 -13.09 12.08
N ARG A 162 1.32 -14.25 12.71
CA ARG A 162 1.66 -14.32 14.14
C ARG A 162 2.98 -13.59 14.45
N LYS A 163 4.00 -13.73 13.60
CA LYS A 163 5.28 -13.00 13.73
C LYS A 163 5.11 -11.48 13.56
N LEU A 164 4.12 -11.06 12.79
CA LEU A 164 3.72 -9.65 12.66
C LEU A 164 2.84 -9.15 13.82
N GLY A 165 2.59 -9.96 14.85
CA GLY A 165 1.76 -9.59 15.99
C GLY A 165 0.25 -9.64 15.73
N LEU A 166 -0.19 -10.17 14.58
CA LEU A 166 -1.61 -10.30 14.20
C LEU A 166 -2.25 -11.62 14.70
N GLY A 167 -1.73 -12.19 15.79
CA GLY A 167 -2.37 -13.30 16.51
C GLY A 167 -3.42 -12.80 17.52
N GLU A 168 -3.84 -13.71 18.40
CA GLU A 168 -4.67 -13.40 19.58
C GLU A 168 -5.96 -12.63 19.23
N GLY A 169 -6.56 -12.91 18.07
CA GLY A 169 -7.83 -12.33 17.64
C GLY A 169 -7.75 -10.95 16.99
N ARG A 170 -6.56 -10.33 16.93
CA ARG A 170 -6.35 -9.04 16.20
C ARG A 170 -6.63 -9.15 14.71
N LEU A 171 -6.63 -10.36 14.16
CA LEU A 171 -6.92 -10.60 12.75
C LEU A 171 -8.40 -10.39 12.37
N LYS A 172 -9.33 -10.27 13.35
CA LYS A 172 -10.77 -10.14 13.07
C LYS A 172 -11.07 -8.98 12.13
N ARG A 173 -10.55 -7.78 12.44
CA ARG A 173 -10.77 -6.58 11.62
C ARG A 173 -10.08 -6.70 10.27
N VAL A 174 -8.87 -7.28 10.26
CA VAL A 174 -8.08 -7.49 9.04
C VAL A 174 -8.84 -8.38 8.06
N LEU A 175 -9.39 -9.51 8.50
CA LEU A 175 -10.17 -10.40 7.63
C LEU A 175 -11.47 -9.78 7.12
N GLN A 176 -12.09 -8.89 7.89
CA GLN A 176 -13.29 -8.18 7.46
C GLN A 176 -13.01 -7.17 6.35
N CYS A 177 -11.83 -6.55 6.36
CA CYS A 177 -11.45 -5.49 5.43
C CYS A 177 -10.53 -5.96 4.29
N CYS A 178 -9.74 -7.02 4.53
CA CYS A 178 -8.63 -7.50 3.72
C CYS A 178 -8.44 -9.03 3.86
N PRO A 179 -9.41 -9.85 3.41
CA PRO A 179 -9.28 -11.31 3.40
C PRO A 179 -8.15 -11.78 2.47
N GLU A 180 -7.77 -10.97 1.48
CA GLU A 180 -6.68 -11.26 0.56
C GLU A 180 -5.32 -11.32 1.26
N ILE A 181 -5.23 -10.94 2.55
CA ILE A 181 -4.02 -11.15 3.35
C ILE A 181 -3.56 -12.61 3.36
N PHE A 182 -4.44 -13.57 3.03
CA PHE A 182 -4.07 -14.98 2.86
C PHE A 182 -3.63 -15.38 1.45
N THR A 183 -3.99 -14.61 0.43
CA THR A 183 -3.75 -14.91 -0.99
C THR A 183 -2.70 -14.01 -1.63
N MET A 184 -2.48 -12.80 -1.11
CA MET A 184 -1.51 -11.83 -1.65
C MET A 184 -0.08 -12.37 -1.61
N ARG A 185 0.76 -11.91 -2.54
CA ARG A 185 2.14 -12.38 -2.65
C ARG A 185 2.92 -11.99 -1.40
N GLN A 186 3.80 -12.88 -0.95
CA GLN A 186 4.61 -12.65 0.24
C GLN A 186 5.49 -11.39 0.11
N ARG A 187 6.06 -11.16 -1.09
CA ARG A 187 6.87 -9.98 -1.40
C ARG A 187 6.10 -8.67 -1.24
N ASP A 188 4.83 -8.63 -1.65
CA ASP A 188 4.02 -7.40 -1.55
C ASP A 188 3.77 -7.05 -0.07
N LEU A 189 3.43 -8.05 0.76
CA LEU A 189 3.33 -7.90 2.21
C LEU A 189 4.62 -7.40 2.83
N GLU A 190 5.74 -8.03 2.48
CA GLU A 190 7.06 -7.66 3.00
C GLU A 190 7.48 -6.26 2.55
N SER A 191 7.13 -5.85 1.34
CA SER A 191 7.37 -4.49 0.84
C SER A 191 6.64 -3.45 1.69
N ILE A 192 5.36 -3.65 1.98
CA ILE A 192 4.57 -2.73 2.82
C ILE A 192 5.10 -2.70 4.26
N VAL A 193 5.40 -3.87 4.84
CA VAL A 193 5.99 -3.96 6.18
C VAL A 193 7.37 -3.31 6.23
N GLY A 194 8.17 -3.45 5.17
CA GLY A 194 9.47 -2.81 5.01
C GLY A 194 9.34 -1.29 5.01
N VAL A 195 8.44 -0.72 4.20
CA VAL A 195 8.17 0.73 4.20
C VAL A 195 7.80 1.22 5.61
N LEU A 196 6.87 0.55 6.28
CA LEU A 196 6.43 0.95 7.62
C LEU A 196 7.58 0.92 8.65
N ARG A 197 8.49 -0.05 8.58
CA ARG A 197 9.58 -0.21 9.54
C ARG A 197 10.78 0.68 9.20
N GLU A 198 11.19 0.68 7.95
CA GLU A 198 12.50 1.18 7.51
C GLU A 198 12.38 2.62 7.01
N ARG A 199 11.29 2.97 6.31
CA ARG A 199 11.08 4.31 5.75
C ARG A 199 10.23 5.21 6.66
N CYS A 200 9.21 4.63 7.31
CA CYS A 200 8.38 5.35 8.28
C CYS A 200 8.87 5.23 9.73
N LEU A 201 9.92 4.43 9.98
CA LEU A 201 10.56 4.26 11.30
C LEU A 201 9.60 3.83 12.42
N PHE A 202 8.53 3.10 12.09
CA PHE A 202 7.63 2.56 13.11
C PHE A 202 8.27 1.40 13.86
N THR A 203 8.09 1.39 15.18
CA THR A 203 8.41 0.24 16.02
C THR A 203 7.58 -0.99 15.60
N VAL A 204 8.05 -2.20 15.93
CA VAL A 204 7.31 -3.46 15.66
C VAL A 204 5.88 -3.42 16.22
N LYS A 205 5.70 -2.83 17.41
CA LYS A 205 4.38 -2.65 18.03
C LYS A 205 3.50 -1.70 17.21
N GLN A 206 4.04 -0.57 16.77
CA GLN A 206 3.32 0.39 15.93
C GLN A 206 2.94 -0.22 14.58
N VAL A 207 3.83 -0.98 13.94
CA VAL A 207 3.50 -1.70 12.69
C VAL A 207 2.35 -2.68 12.92
N THR A 208 2.37 -3.43 14.02
CA THR A 208 1.26 -4.34 14.38
C THR A 208 -0.05 -3.56 14.50
N GLU A 209 -0.04 -2.42 15.19
CA GLU A 209 -1.23 -1.57 15.34
C GLU A 209 -1.70 -0.96 14.01
N VAL A 210 -0.79 -0.52 13.14
CA VAL A 210 -1.13 -0.03 11.80
C VAL A 210 -1.81 -1.13 10.99
N LEU A 211 -1.23 -2.33 10.93
CA LEU A 211 -1.82 -3.45 10.18
C LEU A 211 -3.19 -3.87 10.72
N HIS A 212 -3.35 -3.86 12.04
CA HIS A 212 -4.62 -4.18 12.70
C HIS A 212 -5.70 -3.11 12.47
N ARG A 213 -5.35 -1.83 12.63
CA ARG A 213 -6.30 -0.72 12.65
C ARG A 213 -6.55 -0.11 11.27
N CYS A 214 -5.57 -0.21 10.38
CA CYS A 214 -5.62 0.29 9.00
C CYS A 214 -5.33 -0.82 7.97
N PRO A 215 -6.10 -1.92 7.87
CA PRO A 215 -5.77 -3.04 6.97
C PRO A 215 -5.68 -2.67 5.48
N HIS A 216 -6.22 -1.52 5.07
CA HIS A 216 -6.17 -1.03 3.71
C HIS A 216 -4.76 -0.70 3.22
N VAL A 217 -3.83 -0.37 4.13
CA VAL A 217 -2.41 -0.10 3.78
C VAL A 217 -1.74 -1.27 3.06
N LEU A 218 -2.23 -2.50 3.27
CA LEU A 218 -1.73 -3.71 2.61
C LEU A 218 -2.02 -3.75 1.10
N ARG A 219 -2.89 -2.88 0.60
CA ARG A 219 -3.25 -2.76 -0.82
C ARG A 219 -2.75 -1.47 -1.45
N GLU A 220 -2.11 -0.60 -0.68
CA GLU A 220 -1.56 0.64 -1.20
C GLU A 220 -0.26 0.38 -1.95
N ASP A 221 0.08 1.30 -2.83
CA ASP A 221 1.42 1.33 -3.40
C ASP A 221 2.44 1.69 -2.31
N PRO A 222 3.61 1.02 -2.23
CA PRO A 222 4.62 1.31 -1.22
C PRO A 222 5.12 2.77 -1.21
N ALA A 223 5.25 3.42 -2.38
CA ALA A 223 5.68 4.81 -2.48
C ALA A 223 4.57 5.76 -2.02
N GLU A 224 3.33 5.50 -2.40
CA GLU A 224 2.16 6.27 -1.94
C GLU A 224 1.98 6.18 -0.41
N LEU A 225 2.20 5.01 0.17
CA LEU A 225 2.13 4.81 1.63
C LEU A 225 3.21 5.62 2.36
N GLU A 226 4.42 5.64 1.82
CA GLU A 226 5.51 6.43 2.37
C GLU A 226 5.22 7.94 2.24
N TYR A 227 4.80 8.41 1.06
CA TYR A 227 4.43 9.81 0.85
C TYR A 227 3.32 10.24 1.81
N LYS A 228 2.32 9.38 2.04
CA LYS A 228 1.26 9.61 3.02
C LYS A 228 1.81 9.80 4.44
N PHE A 229 2.77 8.97 4.84
CA PHE A 229 3.44 9.14 6.13
C PHE A 229 4.27 10.43 6.18
N GLN A 230 5.04 10.74 5.14
CA GLN A 230 5.84 11.95 5.04
C GLN A 230 4.97 13.21 5.13
N TYR A 231 3.81 13.22 4.46
CA TYR A 231 2.84 14.31 4.58
C TYR A 231 2.36 14.48 6.02
N ALA A 232 2.04 13.38 6.70
CA ALA A 232 1.66 13.41 8.11
C ALA A 232 2.77 14.00 8.99
N TYR A 233 4.01 13.53 8.79
CA TYR A 233 5.14 13.88 9.64
C TYR A 233 5.67 15.29 9.37
N PHE A 234 6.04 15.59 8.12
CA PHE A 234 6.66 16.86 7.75
C PHE A 234 5.65 17.97 7.51
N ARG A 235 4.56 17.68 6.77
CA ARG A 235 3.62 18.73 6.34
C ARG A 235 2.61 19.08 7.43
N MET A 236 2.11 18.08 8.14
CA MET A 236 1.14 18.25 9.24
C MET A 236 1.80 18.32 10.63
N GLY A 237 3.09 17.98 10.76
CA GLY A 237 3.82 17.97 12.04
C GLY A 237 3.35 16.90 13.03
N LEU A 238 2.87 15.75 12.54
CA LEU A 238 2.39 14.66 13.37
C LEU A 238 3.53 13.72 13.76
N ARG A 239 3.61 13.38 15.05
CA ARG A 239 4.56 12.35 15.52
C ARG A 239 4.10 10.96 15.09
N PRO A 240 5.00 9.97 14.93
CA PRO A 240 4.65 8.61 14.52
C PRO A 240 3.59 7.97 15.44
N ALA A 241 3.68 8.18 16.75
CA ALA A 241 2.67 7.69 17.70
C ALA A 241 1.27 8.28 17.46
N ASP A 242 1.19 9.54 17.02
CA ASP A 242 -0.08 10.22 16.74
C ASP A 242 -0.70 9.70 15.42
N VAL A 243 0.14 9.43 14.40
CA VAL A 243 -0.28 8.79 13.14
C VAL A 243 -0.95 7.43 13.40
N VAL A 244 -0.33 6.59 14.24
CA VAL A 244 -0.86 5.26 14.59
C VAL A 244 -2.13 5.37 15.45
N ARG A 245 -2.10 6.19 16.50
CA ARG A 245 -3.20 6.31 17.47
C ARG A 245 -4.50 6.82 16.83
N THR A 246 -4.40 7.60 15.77
CA THR A 246 -5.53 8.26 15.11
C THR A 246 -6.01 7.54 13.85
N ASP A 247 -5.44 6.37 13.55
CA ASP A 247 -5.75 5.59 12.34
C ASP A 247 -5.49 6.40 11.07
N PHE A 248 -4.52 7.31 11.08
CA PHE A 248 -4.32 8.30 10.02
C PHE A 248 -4.13 7.65 8.63
N LEU A 249 -3.38 6.54 8.59
CA LEU A 249 -3.07 5.82 7.35
C LEU A 249 -4.30 5.14 6.71
N GLN A 250 -5.45 5.03 7.40
CA GLN A 250 -6.65 4.44 6.82
C GLN A 250 -7.36 5.36 5.81
N TYR A 251 -7.02 6.65 5.78
CA TYR A 251 -7.69 7.63 4.93
C TYR A 251 -6.95 7.81 3.59
N PRO A 252 -7.68 8.00 2.47
CA PRO A 252 -7.08 8.35 1.18
C PRO A 252 -6.35 9.70 1.23
N MET A 253 -5.27 9.85 0.44
CA MET A 253 -4.50 11.10 0.43
C MET A 253 -5.31 12.32 0.01
N ALA A 254 -6.16 12.19 -1.01
CA ALA A 254 -7.05 13.29 -1.43
C ALA A 254 -7.87 13.84 -0.25
N LYS A 255 -8.46 12.96 0.58
CA LYS A 255 -9.23 13.38 1.76
C LYS A 255 -8.37 14.08 2.80
N ILE A 256 -7.16 13.58 3.04
CA ILE A 256 -6.20 14.18 3.98
C ILE A 256 -5.85 15.59 3.53
N LYS A 257 -5.39 15.76 2.29
CA LYS A 257 -4.99 17.05 1.71
C LYS A 257 -6.15 18.04 1.67
N GLN A 258 -7.30 17.63 1.14
CA GLN A 258 -8.49 18.49 1.06
C GLN A 258 -8.89 19.06 2.43
N ARG A 259 -8.91 18.24 3.48
CA ARG A 259 -9.32 18.73 4.81
C ARG A 259 -8.20 19.49 5.53
N HIS A 260 -6.96 19.04 5.42
CA HIS A 260 -5.83 19.70 6.07
C HIS A 260 -5.55 21.08 5.44
N VAL A 261 -5.37 21.15 4.12
CA VAL A 261 -5.04 22.40 3.42
C VAL A 261 -6.19 23.41 3.55
N PHE A 262 -7.45 22.94 3.54
CA PHE A 262 -8.58 23.83 3.77
C PHE A 262 -8.54 24.47 5.16
N LEU A 263 -8.29 23.70 6.21
CA LEU A 263 -8.16 24.25 7.57
C LEU A 263 -6.95 25.18 7.71
N GLU A 264 -5.84 24.86 7.04
CA GLU A 264 -4.65 25.72 7.04
C GLU A 264 -4.95 27.08 6.39
N ARG A 265 -5.57 27.09 5.21
CA ARG A 265 -5.96 28.34 4.51
C ARG A 265 -7.00 29.15 5.28
N LEU A 266 -7.82 28.49 6.11
CA LEU A 266 -8.74 29.16 7.05
C LEU A 266 -8.05 29.65 8.34
N GLY A 267 -6.76 29.39 8.53
CA GLY A 267 -6.04 29.68 9.77
C GLY A 267 -6.49 28.83 10.97
N ARG A 268 -7.19 27.72 10.72
CA ARG A 268 -7.71 26.79 11.74
C ARG A 268 -6.83 25.57 11.97
N TYR A 269 -5.78 25.41 11.17
CA TYR A 269 -4.71 24.45 11.40
C TYR A 269 -3.38 25.15 11.21
N GLN A 270 -2.48 24.98 12.17
CA GLN A 270 -1.12 25.48 12.10
C GLN A 270 -0.16 24.29 12.21
N THR A 271 0.79 24.15 11.27
CA THR A 271 1.84 23.14 11.43
C THR A 271 2.62 23.41 12.72
N PRO A 272 2.72 22.44 13.64
CA PRO A 272 3.44 22.60 14.89
C PRO A 272 4.91 23.03 14.67
N ASP A 273 5.43 23.85 15.58
CA ASP A 273 6.84 24.25 15.56
C ASP A 273 7.78 23.09 15.94
N LYS A 274 9.10 23.36 16.01
CA LYS A 274 10.11 22.36 16.39
C LYS A 274 9.89 21.73 17.77
N LYS A 275 9.08 22.34 18.64
CA LYS A 275 8.72 21.83 19.97
C LYS A 275 7.37 21.14 19.97
N GLY A 276 6.72 21.02 18.81
CA GLY A 276 5.37 20.48 18.65
C GLY A 276 4.29 21.43 19.17
N GLN A 277 4.56 22.73 19.25
CA GLN A 277 3.64 23.75 19.77
C GLN A 277 2.99 24.54 18.64
N THR A 278 1.77 25.02 18.91
CA THR A 278 0.99 25.89 18.01
C THR A 278 0.50 27.09 18.82
N GLN A 279 0.27 28.22 18.16
CA GLN A 279 -0.26 29.42 18.84
C GLN A 279 -1.69 29.19 19.30
N VAL A 280 -2.49 28.55 18.44
CA VAL A 280 -3.84 28.08 18.74
C VAL A 280 -3.85 26.56 18.60
N PRO A 281 -4.35 25.81 19.60
CA PRO A 281 -4.40 24.35 19.52
C PRO A 281 -5.17 23.87 18.29
N ASN A 282 -4.51 23.04 17.48
CA ASN A 282 -5.15 22.43 16.31
C ASN A 282 -6.35 21.56 16.69
N PRO A 283 -7.36 21.44 15.81
CA PRO A 283 -8.43 20.48 15.97
C PRO A 283 -7.89 19.05 16.05
N LEU A 284 -8.56 18.20 16.83
CA LEU A 284 -8.20 16.79 16.95
C LEU A 284 -8.34 16.08 15.58
N LEU A 285 -7.38 15.24 15.21
CA LEU A 285 -7.41 14.48 13.95
C LEU A 285 -8.69 13.68 13.73
N LYS A 286 -9.33 13.19 14.80
CA LYS A 286 -10.65 12.53 14.69
C LYS A 286 -11.74 13.48 14.17
N GLY A 287 -11.73 14.75 14.58
CA GLY A 287 -12.64 15.79 14.09
C GLY A 287 -12.28 16.28 12.69
N ILE A 288 -11.04 16.07 12.24
CA ILE A 288 -10.62 16.37 10.87
C ILE A 288 -10.99 15.20 9.94
N LEU A 289 -10.54 13.98 10.20
CA LEU A 289 -10.57 12.89 9.21
C LEU A 289 -11.66 11.83 9.45
N ARG A 290 -12.02 11.53 10.71
CA ARG A 290 -12.93 10.42 11.03
C ARG A 290 -14.40 10.77 10.79
N VAL A 291 -14.77 12.02 11.06
CA VAL A 291 -16.15 12.50 10.93
C VAL A 291 -16.60 12.62 9.46
N SER A 292 -17.91 12.69 9.25
CA SER A 292 -18.50 12.96 7.93
C SER A 292 -18.07 14.34 7.42
N GLU A 293 -18.22 14.59 6.11
CA GLU A 293 -17.91 15.92 5.53
C GLU A 293 -18.79 17.02 6.13
N ALA A 294 -20.10 16.75 6.29
CA ALA A 294 -21.02 17.70 6.92
C ALA A 294 -20.62 18.05 8.36
N GLU A 295 -20.21 17.06 9.17
CA GLU A 295 -19.76 17.32 10.54
C GLU A 295 -18.41 18.06 10.57
N PHE A 296 -17.48 17.70 9.69
CA PHE A 296 -16.21 18.40 9.53
C PHE A 296 -16.44 19.89 9.23
N LEU A 297 -17.32 20.20 8.28
CA LEU A 297 -17.63 21.57 7.88
C LEU A 297 -18.36 22.35 8.98
N ALA A 298 -19.35 21.74 9.62
CA ALA A 298 -20.15 22.41 10.65
C ALA A 298 -19.37 22.67 11.94
N ARG A 299 -18.48 21.75 12.35
CA ARG A 299 -17.87 21.77 13.69
C ARG A 299 -16.38 22.06 13.71
N THR A 300 -15.67 21.85 12.60
CA THR A 300 -14.21 21.97 12.55
C THR A 300 -13.78 23.11 11.62
N ALA A 301 -14.26 23.11 10.37
CA ALA A 301 -13.93 24.18 9.42
C ALA A 301 -14.77 25.44 9.62
N CYS A 302 -16.00 25.28 10.12
CA CYS A 302 -17.01 26.33 10.24
C CYS A 302 -17.22 27.06 8.89
N ALA A 303 -17.43 26.27 7.83
CA ALA A 303 -17.59 26.74 6.45
C ALA A 303 -18.79 26.02 5.79
N SER A 304 -19.30 26.58 4.70
CA SER A 304 -20.38 25.99 3.92
C SER A 304 -19.90 24.81 3.07
N ALA A 305 -20.84 23.94 2.67
CA ALA A 305 -20.55 22.85 1.74
C ALA A 305 -20.13 23.38 0.35
N GLU A 306 -20.72 24.49 -0.09
CA GLU A 306 -20.42 25.09 -1.39
C GLU A 306 -18.98 25.61 -1.45
N GLU A 307 -18.52 26.32 -0.40
CA GLU A 307 -17.13 26.78 -0.30
C GLU A 307 -16.14 25.61 -0.36
N PHE A 308 -16.45 24.51 0.33
CA PHE A 308 -15.58 23.34 0.34
C PHE A 308 -15.57 22.59 -1.00
N GLU A 309 -16.71 22.49 -1.69
CA GLU A 309 -16.77 21.88 -3.02
C GLU A 309 -15.98 22.69 -4.05
N VAL A 310 -16.08 24.03 -4.02
CA VAL A 310 -15.27 24.90 -4.86
C VAL A 310 -13.79 24.74 -4.52
N PHE A 311 -13.45 24.71 -3.22
CA PHE A 311 -12.08 24.50 -2.77
C PHE A 311 -11.49 23.17 -3.26
N LYS A 312 -12.24 22.07 -3.19
CA LYS A 312 -11.77 20.75 -3.70
C LYS A 312 -11.38 20.81 -5.18
N LYS A 313 -12.12 21.56 -6.00
CA LYS A 313 -11.82 21.74 -7.43
C LYS A 313 -10.57 22.60 -7.66
N LEU A 314 -10.45 23.69 -6.89
CA LEU A 314 -9.27 24.55 -6.96
C LEU A 314 -8.00 23.79 -6.54
N LEU A 315 -8.07 23.05 -5.44
CA LEU A 315 -6.94 22.25 -4.96
C LEU A 315 -6.53 21.18 -5.97
N ALA A 316 -7.50 20.47 -6.59
CA ALA A 316 -7.20 19.48 -7.61
C ALA A 316 -6.45 20.08 -8.81
N ARG A 317 -6.88 21.27 -9.28
CA ARG A 317 -6.19 21.98 -10.36
C ARG A 317 -4.77 22.41 -9.98
N GLU A 318 -4.57 22.90 -8.75
CA GLU A 318 -3.24 23.27 -8.25
C GLU A 318 -2.28 22.07 -8.20
N GLU A 319 -2.77 20.88 -7.84
CA GLU A 319 -1.99 19.65 -7.82
C GLU A 319 -1.58 19.21 -9.24
N GLU A 320 -2.52 19.22 -10.19
CA GLU A 320 -2.26 18.93 -11.61
C GLU A 320 -1.19 19.88 -12.20
N GLU A 321 -1.32 21.18 -11.96
CA GLU A 321 -0.36 22.19 -12.44
C GLU A 321 1.04 22.01 -11.83
N THR A 322 1.13 21.50 -10.59
CA THR A 322 2.41 21.23 -9.91
C THR A 322 3.09 19.98 -10.45
N GLU A 323 2.31 18.92 -10.69
CA GLU A 323 2.81 17.66 -11.27
C GLU A 323 3.34 17.87 -12.70
N GLU A 324 2.65 18.67 -13.51
CA GLU A 324 3.09 19.02 -14.87
C GLU A 324 4.41 19.81 -14.87
N ARG A 325 4.59 20.75 -13.93
CA ARG A 325 5.84 21.51 -13.78
C ARG A 325 7.00 20.62 -13.33
N GLY A 326 6.77 19.72 -12.38
CA GLY A 326 7.80 18.79 -11.90
C GLY A 326 8.27 17.83 -13.00
N ALA A 327 7.36 17.31 -13.83
CA ALA A 327 7.71 16.45 -14.95
C ALA A 327 8.51 17.17 -16.06
N ALA A 328 8.24 18.46 -16.28
CA ALA A 328 8.94 19.27 -17.27
C ALA A 328 10.39 19.62 -16.85
N ASP A 329 10.66 19.72 -15.54
CA ASP A 329 11.98 20.06 -15.02
C ASP A 329 12.93 18.84 -15.03
N ASP A 330 12.43 17.65 -14.67
CA ASP A 330 13.18 16.39 -14.75
C ASP A 330 13.57 16.04 -16.19
N SER A 331 12.75 16.45 -17.16
CA SER A 331 13.02 16.29 -18.59
C SER A 331 14.17 17.19 -19.09
N ARG A 332 14.45 18.32 -18.42
CA ARG A 332 15.54 19.26 -18.78
C ARG A 332 16.86 18.89 -18.11
N ALA A 333 16.81 18.32 -16.91
CA ALA A 333 17.99 17.86 -16.18
C ALA A 333 18.70 16.66 -16.85
N GLY A 334 18.01 15.92 -17.73
CA GLY A 334 18.58 14.81 -18.49
C GLY A 334 19.37 15.21 -19.76
N GLU A 335 19.35 16.48 -20.16
CA GLU A 335 20.01 16.94 -21.41
C GLU A 335 21.36 17.65 -21.17
N GLU A 336 21.76 17.94 -19.93
CA GLU A 336 23.03 18.64 -19.60
C GLU A 336 24.17 17.69 -19.17
N GLY A 337 24.10 16.40 -19.53
CA GLY A 337 24.99 15.35 -19.03
C GLY A 337 25.94 14.68 -20.02
N GLU A 338 26.11 15.21 -21.24
CA GLU A 338 27.11 14.71 -22.19
C GLU A 338 28.05 15.83 -22.61
N GLU A 339 29.15 16.02 -21.89
CA GLU A 339 30.43 16.45 -22.48
C GLU A 339 31.61 16.18 -21.50
N ASP A 340 32.63 15.54 -22.08
CA ASP A 340 34.03 15.37 -21.65
C ASP A 340 34.46 14.18 -20.76
N GLU A 341 34.78 13.07 -21.43
CA GLU A 341 35.90 12.19 -21.06
C GLU A 341 37.25 12.83 -21.46
N ALA A 342 38.21 12.92 -20.51
CA ALA A 342 39.64 12.74 -20.81
C ALA A 342 40.48 12.47 -19.54
N GLY A 343 40.91 11.22 -19.37
CA GLY A 343 42.23 10.72 -18.94
C GLY A 343 42.94 11.23 -17.68
N GLU A 344 43.27 10.31 -16.76
CA GLU A 344 44.67 9.83 -16.59
C GLU A 344 44.77 8.68 -15.56
N GLU A 345 45.55 7.65 -15.93
CA GLU A 345 45.95 6.50 -15.11
C GLU A 345 46.98 6.88 -14.02
N GLY A 346 46.94 6.20 -12.87
CA GLY A 346 48.03 6.32 -11.89
C GLY A 346 47.95 5.49 -10.61
N GLY A 347 48.17 4.17 -10.70
CA GLY A 347 49.11 3.45 -9.82
C GLY A 347 48.84 3.22 -8.30
N ARG A 348 48.77 1.92 -7.96
CA ARG A 348 49.36 1.20 -6.79
C ARG A 348 48.60 1.07 -5.45
N ARG A 349 48.23 -0.20 -5.21
CA ARG A 349 48.51 -1.10 -4.05
C ARG A 349 48.46 -0.52 -2.62
N GLY A 350 47.63 -1.16 -1.78
CA GLY A 350 47.82 -1.20 -0.33
C GLY A 350 46.72 -1.95 0.43
N SER A 351 47.05 -3.15 0.88
CA SER A 351 46.26 -4.07 1.72
C SER A 351 45.89 -3.53 3.10
N GLY A 352 44.76 -3.99 3.68
CA GLY A 352 44.58 -4.01 5.13
C GLY A 352 43.17 -4.28 5.64
N SER A 353 42.89 -5.53 6.02
CA SER A 353 41.75 -5.92 6.87
C SER A 353 41.74 -5.17 8.21
N ARG A 354 40.54 -4.88 8.75
CA ARG A 354 40.27 -5.05 10.19
C ARG A 354 38.79 -5.18 10.54
N ASP A 355 38.60 -6.00 11.55
CA ASP A 355 37.39 -6.56 12.13
C ASP A 355 36.32 -5.56 12.58
N GLY A 356 35.09 -6.09 12.61
CA GLY A 356 33.93 -5.41 13.14
C GLY A 356 33.85 -5.36 14.67
N ARG A 357 32.82 -4.65 15.13
CA ARG A 357 32.15 -4.89 16.42
C ARG A 357 30.75 -4.31 16.36
N THR A 358 29.79 -5.22 16.48
CA THR A 358 28.38 -4.95 16.79
C THR A 358 28.26 -4.46 18.22
N GLY A 359 27.63 -3.29 18.40
CA GLY A 359 27.16 -2.77 19.68
C GLY A 359 25.74 -2.29 19.49
N GLY A 360 24.77 -3.03 20.04
CA GLY A 360 23.37 -2.64 20.04
C GLY A 360 23.14 -1.49 21.01
N GLN A 361 22.78 -0.33 20.48
CA GLN A 361 22.09 0.73 21.19
C GLN A 361 20.78 1.00 20.46
N GLU A 362 19.67 0.92 21.19
CA GLU A 362 18.39 1.45 20.71
C GLU A 362 18.58 2.95 20.38
N PRO A 363 18.19 3.42 19.18
CA PRO A 363 18.43 4.79 18.79
C PRO A 363 17.58 5.71 19.66
N ARG A 364 18.25 6.69 20.29
CA ARG A 364 17.58 7.82 20.91
C ARG A 364 16.88 8.60 19.80
N GLU A 365 15.70 9.16 20.10
CA GLU A 365 14.81 9.84 19.13
C GLU A 365 15.54 10.86 18.21
N THR A 366 16.65 11.44 18.66
CA THR A 366 17.51 12.35 17.90
C THR A 366 18.34 11.72 16.77
N GLU A 367 18.75 10.44 16.89
CA GLU A 367 19.48 9.73 15.82
C GLU A 367 18.53 9.26 14.71
N ALA A 368 17.28 8.94 15.06
CA ALA A 368 16.24 8.66 14.09
C ALA A 368 15.94 9.91 13.24
N GLU A 369 15.85 11.09 13.86
CA GLU A 369 15.72 12.37 13.14
C GLU A 369 16.91 12.67 12.23
N PHE A 370 18.15 12.34 12.66
CA PHE A 370 19.34 12.59 11.85
C PHE A 370 19.44 11.65 10.64
N HIS A 371 19.17 10.34 10.80
CA HIS A 371 19.07 9.42 9.65
C HIS A 371 17.91 9.78 8.71
N PHE A 372 16.82 10.33 9.26
CA PHE A 372 15.67 10.83 8.52
C PHE A 372 15.96 12.13 7.75
N LEU A 373 16.97 12.91 8.13
CA LEU A 373 17.42 14.10 7.37
C LEU A 373 18.41 13.71 6.27
N THR A 374 19.33 12.78 6.53
CA THR A 374 20.37 12.37 5.56
C THR A 374 19.78 11.61 4.36
N ALA A 375 18.70 10.86 4.54
CA ALA A 375 17.98 10.21 3.44
C ALA A 375 17.08 11.17 2.62
N PHE A 376 16.90 12.41 3.08
CA PHE A 376 15.91 13.38 2.57
C PHE A 376 16.51 14.68 2.02
N GLY A 377 17.84 14.80 1.98
CA GLY A 377 18.54 16.00 1.49
C GLY A 377 18.09 16.46 0.09
N ASN A 378 17.49 15.57 -0.71
CA ASN A 378 17.01 15.89 -2.05
C ASN A 378 15.50 16.22 -2.14
N CYS A 379 14.64 15.70 -1.25
CA CYS A 379 13.18 15.94 -1.32
C CYS A 379 12.73 17.20 -0.54
N ILE A 380 13.54 17.68 0.40
CA ILE A 380 13.21 18.89 1.18
C ILE A 380 13.41 20.16 0.34
N LEU A 381 14.28 20.12 -0.68
CA LEU A 381 14.51 21.26 -1.57
C LEU A 381 13.28 21.57 -2.45
N ASP A 382 12.52 20.55 -2.86
CA ASP A 382 11.31 20.73 -3.69
C ASP A 382 10.15 21.38 -2.89
N LEU A 383 10.04 21.07 -1.59
CA LEU A 383 8.99 21.62 -0.73
C LEU A 383 9.35 22.99 -0.13
N LEU A 384 10.64 23.25 0.14
CA LEU A 384 11.10 24.57 0.59
C LEU A 384 11.16 25.59 -0.56
N GLY A 385 11.39 25.15 -1.80
CA GLY A 385 11.30 26.00 -3.00
C GLY A 385 9.90 26.61 -3.18
N LEU A 386 8.85 25.84 -2.87
CA LEU A 386 7.46 26.30 -2.91
C LEU A 386 7.11 27.30 -1.77
N PHE A 387 7.75 27.17 -0.60
CA PHE A 387 7.49 28.09 0.52
C PHE A 387 8.13 29.46 0.28
N PHE A 388 9.34 29.49 -0.30
CA PHE A 388 10.03 30.75 -0.63
C PHE A 388 9.37 31.52 -1.79
N ILE A 389 8.76 30.82 -2.75
CA ILE A 389 8.08 31.47 -3.87
C ILE A 389 6.72 32.05 -3.44
N LEU A 390 6.01 31.42 -2.49
CA LEU A 390 4.74 31.95 -1.98
C LEU A 390 4.91 33.16 -1.03
N GLU A 391 6.01 33.25 -0.27
CA GLU A 391 6.32 34.46 0.50
C GLU A 391 6.66 35.65 -0.40
N LEU A 392 7.29 35.42 -1.56
CA LEU A 392 7.61 36.47 -2.54
C LEU A 392 6.39 36.98 -3.34
N VAL A 393 5.30 36.21 -3.44
CA VAL A 393 4.09 36.59 -4.18
C VAL A 393 3.05 37.31 -3.29
N PHE A 394 3.19 37.26 -1.97
CA PHE A 394 2.30 37.94 -1.02
C PHE A 394 2.83 39.27 -0.47
N GLU A 395 4.04 39.70 -0.88
CA GLU A 395 4.62 41.03 -0.57
C GLU A 395 4.70 41.97 -1.80
N GLU A 396 3.84 41.80 -2.81
CA GLU A 396 3.58 42.81 -3.86
C GLU A 396 2.16 43.40 -3.82
#